data_AF-A0A8H7GTK7-F1
#
_entry.id   AF-A0A8H7GTK7-F1
#
_cell.length_a   1.000
_cell.length_b   1.000
_cell.length_c   1.000
_cell.angle_alpha   90.00
_cell.angle_beta   90.00
_cell.angle_gamma   90.00
#
_symmetry.space_group_name_H-M   'P 1'
#
loop_
_entity.id
_entity.type
_entity.pdbx_description
1 polymer ?
#
loop_
_entity_poly.entity_id
_entity_poly.type
_entity_poly.pdbx_seq_one_letter_code
_entity_poly.pdbx_strand_id
1 'polypeptide(L)'
;MDFNLSYRIHKLIDLVKEFNVGGIVEMSRGVRSVLIEYDESISQKQLLQTLLAIEKEIVTVNKWKVPSRIIKLPMAFEDQKTLDAVKRYQETIRSDAPWLPNNVDFIASINGVDRTDVRDMMYTARFMVLGLGDVFLGAPCAVPLDPRHRLLGTKYNPSRTFTPNGTVGIGGSYMCIYTMESPGGYQLVGRTVPIWDKLTLGSHSASAKPWLLNPFDQVEFYPVSEAEIDKFTEQMEAGHFEVDIVDSVFDHEQYMHWVQENSASIEEFHEKQTGEKLEEFNKLIQVSNAELEAGKAGPALSEDEKFSDDAEMVYSEYSGRFWKPLVEVNDTVKVGQGLIVVEAMKTEMVVAATKAGKVVKICHKNGDMVDAGDLVVVIE
;
A
#
# COMPACT_ATOMS: atom_id res chain seq x y z
N MET A 1 19.55 -3.07 2.17
CA MET A 1 18.85 -4.06 3.01
C MET A 1 19.88 -5.09 3.45
N ASP A 2 19.87 -5.49 4.72
CA ASP A 2 20.76 -6.52 5.28
C ASP A 2 19.91 -7.61 5.95
N PHE A 3 19.90 -8.82 5.39
CA PHE A 3 19.10 -9.94 5.90
C PHE A 3 19.59 -10.44 7.27
N ASN A 4 20.85 -10.16 7.65
CA ASN A 4 21.33 -10.50 8.98
C ASN A 4 20.57 -9.75 10.07
N LEU A 5 20.10 -8.52 9.80
CA LEU A 5 19.25 -7.79 10.74
C LEU A 5 17.88 -8.46 10.91
N SER A 6 17.28 -8.94 9.82
CA SER A 6 16.01 -9.68 9.88
C SER A 6 16.18 -11.01 10.64
N TYR A 7 17.29 -11.71 10.45
CA TYR A 7 17.61 -12.91 11.22
C TYR A 7 17.93 -12.61 12.69
N ARG A 8 18.61 -11.49 12.99
CA ARG A 8 18.86 -11.03 14.36
C ARG A 8 17.55 -10.78 15.12
N ILE A 9 16.56 -10.16 14.47
CA ILE A 9 15.22 -9.98 15.05
C ILE A 9 14.56 -11.33 15.33
N HIS A 10 14.67 -12.27 14.40
CA HIS A 10 14.16 -13.62 14.60
C HIS A 10 14.80 -14.28 15.83
N LYS A 11 16.13 -14.18 15.99
CA LYS A 11 16.85 -14.69 17.16
C LYS A 11 16.46 -13.99 18.45
N LEU A 12 16.26 -12.68 18.43
CA LEU A 12 15.79 -11.94 19.61
C LEU A 12 14.41 -12.47 20.07
N ILE A 13 13.47 -12.65 19.13
CA ILE A 13 12.14 -13.20 19.42
C ILE A 13 12.24 -14.62 19.97
N ASP A 14 13.08 -15.47 19.39
CA ASP A 14 13.29 -16.84 19.86
C ASP A 14 13.85 -16.87 21.28
N LEU A 15 14.88 -16.07 21.56
CA LEU A 15 15.52 -16.02 22.89
C LEU A 15 14.58 -15.46 23.96
N VAL A 16 13.77 -14.44 23.63
CA VAL A 16 12.74 -13.94 24.55
C VAL A 16 11.76 -15.05 24.95
N LYS A 17 11.36 -15.90 23.98
CA LYS A 17 10.51 -17.06 24.25
C LYS A 17 11.24 -18.14 25.05
N GLU A 18 12.49 -18.44 24.68
CA GLU A 18 13.32 -19.45 25.36
C GLU A 18 13.59 -19.10 26.82
N PHE A 19 13.89 -17.83 27.10
CA PHE A 19 14.08 -17.33 28.46
C PHE A 19 12.77 -17.08 29.21
N ASN A 20 11.62 -17.28 28.55
CA ASN A 20 10.28 -17.11 29.12
C ASN A 20 10.13 -15.76 29.84
N VAL A 21 10.53 -14.67 29.16
CA VAL A 21 10.52 -13.32 29.73
C VAL A 21 9.08 -12.90 30.04
N GLY A 22 8.78 -12.69 31.33
CA GLY A 22 7.47 -12.25 31.78
C GLY A 22 7.14 -10.81 31.39
N GLY A 23 5.84 -10.52 31.27
CA GLY A 23 5.31 -9.18 31.01
C GLY A 23 5.35 -8.73 29.56
N ILE A 24 5.87 -9.53 28.62
CA ILE A 24 5.77 -9.26 27.18
C ILE A 24 4.43 -9.77 26.66
N VAL A 25 3.68 -8.89 26.00
CA VAL A 25 2.37 -9.17 25.39
C VAL A 25 2.54 -9.63 23.95
N GLU A 26 3.25 -8.85 23.12
CA GLU A 26 3.49 -9.13 21.71
C GLU A 26 4.87 -8.64 21.26
N MET A 27 5.45 -9.33 20.27
CA MET A 27 6.63 -8.88 19.52
C MET A 27 6.33 -8.83 18.02
N SER A 28 6.10 -7.63 17.49
CA SER A 28 5.72 -7.41 16.08
C SER A 28 6.94 -7.07 15.23
N ARG A 29 7.33 -7.98 14.34
CA ARG A 29 8.50 -7.85 13.47
C ARG A 29 8.23 -6.91 12.29
N GLY A 30 9.14 -5.97 12.07
CA GLY A 30 9.30 -5.22 10.83
C GLY A 30 10.55 -5.63 10.05
N VAL A 31 10.92 -4.82 9.05
CA VAL A 31 12.08 -5.06 8.18
C VAL A 31 13.40 -5.18 8.96
N ARG A 32 13.63 -4.23 9.87
CA ARG A 32 14.89 -4.05 10.64
C ARG A 32 14.65 -3.63 12.09
N SER A 33 13.43 -3.82 12.57
CA SER A 33 12.99 -3.47 13.91
C SER A 33 11.98 -4.49 14.41
N VAL A 34 11.80 -4.55 15.72
CA VAL A 34 10.69 -5.26 16.36
C VAL A 34 10.05 -4.30 17.35
N LEU A 35 8.73 -4.19 17.31
CA LEU A 35 7.96 -3.49 18.34
C LEU A 35 7.62 -4.50 19.43
N ILE A 36 7.79 -4.10 20.69
CA ILE A 36 7.51 -4.97 21.84
C ILE A 36 6.46 -4.29 22.70
N GLU A 37 5.30 -4.92 22.81
CA GLU A 37 4.24 -4.55 23.74
C GLU A 37 4.46 -5.30 25.06
N TYR A 38 4.23 -4.62 26.18
CA TYR A 38 4.43 -5.17 27.52
C TYR A 38 3.37 -4.64 28.49
N ASP A 39 3.08 -5.41 29.54
CA ASP A 39 2.08 -5.09 30.56
C ASP A 39 2.72 -4.56 31.86
N GLU A 40 1.86 -4.27 32.84
CA GLU A 40 2.23 -3.73 34.15
C GLU A 40 3.07 -4.66 35.03
N SER A 41 3.25 -5.93 34.64
CA SER A 41 4.09 -6.88 35.38
C SER A 41 5.60 -6.64 35.19
N ILE A 42 6.00 -5.80 34.23
CA ILE A 42 7.39 -5.40 34.02
C ILE A 42 7.51 -3.88 33.81
N SER A 43 8.40 -3.22 34.55
CA SER A 43 8.66 -1.79 34.29
C SER A 43 9.43 -1.59 32.99
N GLN A 44 9.22 -0.45 32.32
CA GLN A 44 9.98 -0.09 31.11
C GLN A 44 11.50 -0.24 31.27
N LYS A 45 12.03 0.17 32.43
CA LYS A 45 13.46 0.08 32.73
C LYS A 45 13.93 -1.37 32.83
N GLN A 46 13.17 -2.23 33.51
CA GLN A 46 13.49 -3.66 33.63
C GLN A 46 13.41 -4.36 32.27
N LEU A 47 12.38 -4.06 31.47
CA LEU A 47 12.26 -4.59 30.11
C LEU A 47 13.47 -4.20 29.26
N LEU A 48 13.82 -2.91 29.23
CA LEU A 48 14.99 -2.43 28.47
C LEU A 48 16.28 -3.12 28.90
N GLN A 49 16.52 -3.25 30.21
CA GLN A 49 17.69 -3.95 30.74
C GLN A 49 17.71 -5.43 30.35
N THR A 50 16.55 -6.09 30.39
CA THR A 50 16.40 -7.50 29.99
C THR A 50 16.70 -7.68 28.51
N LEU A 51 16.12 -6.84 27.65
CA LEU A 51 16.36 -6.88 26.20
C LEU A 51 17.84 -6.62 25.88
N LEU A 52 18.48 -5.67 26.54
CA LEU A 52 19.92 -5.42 26.38
C LEU A 52 20.81 -6.57 26.85
N ALA A 53 20.35 -7.36 27.82
CA ALA A 53 21.05 -8.58 28.24
C ALA A 53 20.89 -9.68 27.19
N ILE A 54 19.65 -9.94 26.74
CA ILE A 54 19.35 -10.94 25.70
C ILE A 54 20.07 -10.63 24.39
N GLU A 55 20.14 -9.35 24.02
CA GLU A 55 20.84 -8.89 22.82
C GLU A 55 22.31 -9.32 22.78
N LYS A 56 22.97 -9.43 23.94
CA LYS A 56 24.36 -9.89 24.05
C LYS A 56 24.51 -11.40 23.86
N GLU A 57 23.44 -12.16 24.08
CA GLU A 57 23.39 -13.61 23.87
C GLU A 57 23.18 -13.98 22.39
N ILE A 58 22.82 -13.02 21.53
CA ILE A 58 22.64 -13.27 20.10
C ILE A 58 23.99 -13.51 19.44
N VAL A 59 24.31 -14.79 19.22
CA VAL A 59 25.45 -15.20 18.41
C VAL A 59 25.12 -14.97 16.93
N THR A 60 25.73 -13.93 16.35
CA THR A 60 25.58 -13.65 14.91
C THR A 60 26.50 -14.58 14.12
N VAL A 61 25.90 -15.46 13.32
CA VAL A 61 26.61 -16.30 12.35
C VAL A 61 26.24 -15.84 10.95
N ASN A 62 27.16 -15.78 9.99
CA ASN A 62 26.83 -15.42 8.60
C ASN A 62 26.35 -16.64 7.77
N LYS A 63 26.01 -17.74 8.43
CA LYS A 63 25.68 -19.05 7.84
C LYS A 63 24.41 -19.63 8.46
N TRP A 64 23.40 -18.80 8.63
CA TRP A 64 22.11 -19.22 9.16
C TRP A 64 21.20 -19.79 8.08
N LYS A 65 20.26 -20.62 8.50
CA LYS A 65 19.21 -21.18 7.67
C LYS A 65 17.87 -21.05 8.36
N VAL A 66 16.82 -20.83 7.59
CA VAL A 66 15.44 -20.77 8.08
C VAL A 66 14.50 -21.53 7.14
N PRO A 67 13.47 -22.21 7.66
CA PRO A 67 12.36 -22.66 6.82
C PRO A 67 11.82 -21.49 6.00
N SER A 68 11.63 -21.70 4.70
CA SER A 68 11.22 -20.66 3.76
C SER A 68 10.41 -21.31 2.66
N ARG A 69 9.10 -21.11 2.67
CA ARG A 69 8.24 -21.64 1.61
C ARG A 69 8.34 -20.74 0.39
N ILE A 70 8.27 -21.32 -0.80
CA ILE A 70 8.15 -20.56 -2.06
C ILE A 70 6.68 -20.60 -2.46
N ILE A 71 6.06 -19.42 -2.52
CA ILE A 71 4.65 -19.21 -2.80
C ILE A 71 4.53 -18.59 -4.19
N LYS A 72 4.00 -19.35 -5.15
CA LYS A 72 3.82 -18.82 -6.52
C LYS A 72 2.40 -18.32 -6.69
N LEU A 73 2.27 -17.03 -7.02
CA LEU A 73 0.99 -16.34 -7.13
C LEU A 73 0.75 -15.84 -8.56
N PRO A 74 -0.48 -15.97 -9.09
CA PRO A 74 -0.82 -15.35 -10.38
C PRO A 74 -0.86 -13.83 -10.20
N MET A 75 -0.38 -13.06 -11.18
CA MET A 75 -0.54 -11.60 -11.16
C MET A 75 -0.87 -11.06 -12.55
N ALA A 76 -1.94 -10.25 -12.63
CA ALA A 76 -2.22 -9.40 -13.77
C ALA A 76 -1.49 -8.06 -13.58
N PHE A 77 -0.68 -7.69 -14.56
CA PHE A 77 0.07 -6.42 -14.55
C PHE A 77 -0.83 -5.27 -15.03
N GLU A 78 -0.90 -4.19 -14.25
CA GLU A 78 -1.72 -3.00 -14.54
C GLU A 78 -3.16 -3.31 -14.98
N ASP A 79 -3.83 -4.22 -14.27
CA ASP A 79 -5.25 -4.50 -14.47
C ASP A 79 -6.14 -3.28 -14.15
N GLN A 80 -7.36 -3.26 -14.69
CA GLN A 80 -8.22 -2.08 -14.63
C GLN A 80 -8.50 -1.61 -13.20
N LYS A 81 -8.74 -2.52 -12.25
CA LYS A 81 -8.99 -2.17 -10.83
C LYS A 81 -7.80 -1.45 -10.21
N THR A 82 -6.59 -1.86 -10.55
CA THR A 82 -5.35 -1.23 -10.09
C THR A 82 -5.20 0.18 -10.66
N LEU A 83 -5.44 0.35 -11.96
CA LEU A 83 -5.39 1.66 -12.63
C LEU A 83 -6.48 2.61 -12.12
N ASP A 84 -7.69 2.10 -11.88
CA ASP A 84 -8.82 2.88 -11.35
C ASP A 84 -8.54 3.39 -9.93
N ALA A 85 -7.78 2.67 -9.12
CA ALA A 85 -7.36 3.13 -7.79
C ALA A 85 -6.41 4.35 -7.90
N VAL A 86 -5.53 4.37 -8.90
CA VAL A 86 -4.66 5.52 -9.19
C VAL A 86 -5.48 6.69 -9.73
N LYS A 87 -6.43 6.41 -10.64
CA LYS A 87 -7.34 7.43 -11.18
C LYS A 87 -8.20 8.06 -10.09
N ARG A 88 -8.79 7.26 -9.19
CA ARG A 88 -9.52 7.75 -8.02
C ARG A 88 -8.64 8.67 -7.19
N TYR A 89 -7.39 8.28 -6.90
CA TYR A 89 -6.47 9.15 -6.15
C TYR A 89 -6.25 10.51 -6.83
N GLN A 90 -6.09 10.53 -8.16
CA GLN A 90 -5.96 11.77 -8.93
C GLN A 90 -7.19 12.66 -8.78
N GLU A 91 -8.37 12.07 -8.89
CA GLU A 91 -9.65 12.79 -8.84
C GLU A 91 -10.06 13.21 -7.43
N THR A 92 -9.56 12.57 -6.37
CA THR A 92 -10.09 12.80 -5.02
C THR A 92 -9.08 13.35 -4.03
N ILE A 93 -7.79 13.11 -4.22
CA ILE A 93 -6.77 13.45 -3.21
C ILE A 93 -5.70 14.37 -3.79
N ARG A 94 -5.06 13.97 -4.88
CA ARG A 94 -3.95 14.72 -5.47
C ARG A 94 -3.85 14.41 -6.95
N SER A 95 -4.24 15.38 -7.76
CA SER A 95 -4.33 15.26 -9.22
C SER A 95 -2.97 15.26 -9.92
N ASP A 96 -1.96 15.88 -9.29
CA ASP A 96 -0.62 15.99 -9.86
C ASP A 96 0.46 15.67 -8.82
N ALA A 97 1.38 14.79 -9.21
CA ALA A 97 2.53 14.36 -8.44
C ALA A 97 3.53 13.67 -9.37
N PRO A 98 4.82 13.59 -8.99
CA PRO A 98 5.85 12.92 -9.78
C PRO A 98 5.55 11.45 -10.13
N TRP A 99 4.74 10.79 -9.31
CA TRP A 99 4.34 9.39 -9.50
C TRP A 99 3.02 9.21 -10.26
N LEU A 100 2.46 10.29 -10.80
CA LEU A 100 1.22 10.34 -11.59
C LEU A 100 1.54 10.80 -13.02
N PRO A 101 0.70 10.45 -14.02
CA PRO A 101 -0.57 9.75 -13.92
C PRO A 101 -0.45 8.23 -13.81
N ASN A 102 0.74 7.65 -13.99
CA ASN A 102 0.97 6.22 -13.97
C ASN A 102 2.17 5.87 -13.07
N ASN A 103 1.97 4.92 -12.15
CA ASN A 103 2.96 4.55 -11.15
C ASN A 103 4.12 3.71 -11.73
N VAL A 104 3.84 2.84 -12.70
CA VAL A 104 4.85 2.00 -13.35
C VAL A 104 5.78 2.87 -14.19
N ASP A 105 5.22 3.80 -14.97
CA ASP A 105 5.99 4.75 -15.77
C ASP A 105 6.88 5.62 -14.88
N PHE A 106 6.40 6.00 -13.69
CA PHE A 106 7.22 6.68 -12.69
C PHE A 106 8.40 5.83 -12.20
N ILE A 107 8.15 4.56 -11.80
CA ILE A 107 9.23 3.64 -11.38
C ILE A 107 10.26 3.48 -12.51
N ALA A 108 9.79 3.30 -13.75
CA ALA A 108 10.63 3.15 -14.92
C ALA A 108 11.50 4.40 -15.14
N SER A 109 10.88 5.59 -15.13
CA SER A 109 11.53 6.87 -15.36
C SER A 109 12.65 7.16 -14.35
N ILE A 110 12.39 7.01 -13.04
CA ILE A 110 13.38 7.36 -12.01
C ILE A 110 14.55 6.36 -11.96
N ASN A 111 14.35 5.14 -12.46
CA ASN A 111 15.41 4.14 -12.58
C ASN A 111 16.11 4.21 -13.95
N GLY A 112 15.55 4.95 -14.92
CA GLY A 112 16.07 5.02 -16.29
C GLY A 112 16.00 3.68 -17.02
N VAL A 113 14.91 2.94 -16.81
CA VAL A 113 14.60 1.65 -17.45
C VAL A 113 13.28 1.77 -18.22
N ASP A 114 12.96 0.77 -19.05
CA ASP A 114 11.65 0.71 -19.70
C ASP A 114 10.58 0.19 -18.73
N ARG A 115 9.32 0.54 -18.95
CA ARG A 115 8.20 -0.01 -18.15
C ARG A 115 8.13 -1.53 -18.23
N THR A 116 8.56 -2.12 -19.35
CA THR A 116 8.65 -3.58 -19.51
C THR A 116 9.71 -4.20 -18.61
N ASP A 117 10.80 -3.48 -18.28
CA ASP A 117 11.78 -3.95 -17.29
C ASP A 117 11.17 -4.02 -15.88
N VAL A 118 10.29 -3.07 -15.53
CA VAL A 118 9.54 -3.10 -14.27
C VAL A 118 8.61 -4.31 -14.23
N ARG A 119 7.86 -4.55 -15.32
CA ARG A 119 6.99 -5.73 -15.46
C ARG A 119 7.79 -7.03 -15.34
N ASP A 120 8.88 -7.15 -16.09
CA ASP A 120 9.66 -8.38 -16.15
C ASP A 120 10.35 -8.66 -14.81
N MET A 121 10.76 -7.62 -14.07
CA MET A 121 11.22 -7.76 -12.68
C MET A 121 10.14 -8.36 -11.79
N MET A 122 8.87 -7.90 -11.89
CA MET A 122 7.78 -8.46 -11.07
C MET A 122 7.59 -9.97 -11.29
N TYR A 123 7.84 -10.47 -12.50
CA TYR A 123 7.68 -11.88 -12.86
C TYR A 123 8.94 -12.74 -12.72
N THR A 124 10.10 -12.13 -12.42
CA THR A 124 11.38 -12.85 -12.27
C THR A 124 11.99 -12.72 -10.88
N ALA A 125 11.56 -11.73 -10.10
CA ALA A 125 12.02 -11.53 -8.74
C ALA A 125 11.47 -12.59 -7.77
N ARG A 126 12.34 -12.99 -6.84
CA ARG A 126 11.97 -13.70 -5.62
C ARG A 126 11.87 -12.70 -4.47
N PHE A 127 10.67 -12.47 -3.96
CA PHE A 127 10.42 -11.50 -2.90
C PHE A 127 10.39 -12.19 -1.53
N MET A 128 11.42 -11.98 -0.70
CA MET A 128 11.43 -12.50 0.66
C MET A 128 10.57 -11.63 1.58
N VAL A 129 9.58 -12.24 2.22
CA VAL A 129 8.71 -11.60 3.23
C VAL A 129 9.52 -11.30 4.48
N LEU A 130 9.50 -10.06 4.96
CA LEU A 130 10.26 -9.63 6.14
C LEU A 130 9.37 -9.39 7.36
N GLY A 131 8.14 -8.97 7.11
CA GLY A 131 7.11 -8.73 8.11
C GLY A 131 5.72 -8.82 7.49
N LEU A 132 4.70 -8.84 8.34
CA LEU A 132 3.30 -8.92 7.94
C LEU A 132 2.53 -7.71 8.48
N GLY A 133 1.38 -7.41 7.88
CA GLY A 133 0.55 -6.26 8.22
C GLY A 133 1.03 -4.95 7.60
N ASP A 134 1.62 -4.98 6.39
CA ASP A 134 1.99 -3.80 5.58
C ASP A 134 1.13 -3.72 4.28
N VAL A 135 -0.17 -3.41 4.36
CA VAL A 135 -0.93 -3.02 5.56
C VAL A 135 -2.15 -3.91 5.80
N PHE A 136 -2.43 -4.20 7.08
CA PHE A 136 -3.52 -5.04 7.57
C PHE A 136 -3.38 -6.53 7.24
N LEU A 137 -4.16 -7.36 7.94
CA LEU A 137 -4.52 -8.74 7.60
C LEU A 137 -3.44 -9.55 6.87
N GLY A 138 -2.25 -9.71 7.48
CA GLY A 138 -1.19 -10.54 6.91
C GLY A 138 -0.51 -10.01 5.63
N ALA A 139 -0.80 -8.78 5.20
CA ALA A 139 -0.18 -8.16 4.03
C ALA A 139 1.36 -8.14 4.17
N PRO A 140 2.13 -8.67 3.22
CA PRO A 140 3.56 -8.79 3.36
C PRO A 140 4.25 -7.44 3.13
N CYS A 141 5.30 -7.18 3.92
CA CYS A 141 6.39 -6.31 3.48
C CYS A 141 7.53 -7.21 3.02
N ALA A 142 7.76 -7.27 1.70
CA ALA A 142 8.74 -8.16 1.10
C ALA A 142 9.82 -7.40 0.34
N VAL A 143 10.97 -8.02 0.09
CA VAL A 143 12.08 -7.40 -0.66
C VAL A 143 12.63 -8.40 -1.69
N PRO A 144 13.00 -7.97 -2.90
CA PRO A 144 13.72 -8.83 -3.83
C PRO A 144 15.02 -9.38 -3.23
N LEU A 145 15.23 -10.69 -3.36
CA LEU A 145 16.48 -11.35 -3.02
C LEU A 145 17.62 -10.83 -3.91
N ASP A 146 17.40 -10.72 -5.22
CA ASP A 146 18.35 -10.12 -6.14
C ASP A 146 18.45 -8.60 -5.90
N PRO A 147 19.63 -8.06 -5.51
CA PRO A 147 19.79 -6.62 -5.32
C PRO A 147 19.48 -5.79 -6.57
N ARG A 148 19.61 -6.35 -7.77
CA ARG A 148 19.33 -5.68 -9.06
C ARG A 148 17.84 -5.49 -9.34
N HIS A 149 16.98 -6.14 -8.56
CA HIS A 149 15.53 -5.97 -8.65
C HIS A 149 15.00 -4.91 -7.67
N ARG A 150 15.88 -4.24 -6.92
CA ARG A 150 15.51 -3.22 -5.93
C ARG A 150 15.44 -1.85 -6.61
N LEU A 151 14.38 -1.63 -7.37
CA LEU A 151 14.13 -0.36 -8.04
C LEU A 151 13.92 0.78 -7.02
N LEU A 152 14.37 1.98 -7.36
CA LEU A 152 14.06 3.21 -6.64
C LEU A 152 12.55 3.51 -6.76
N GLY A 153 12.03 4.23 -5.77
CA GLY A 153 10.63 4.61 -5.69
C GLY A 153 10.37 5.43 -4.43
N THR A 154 9.20 6.07 -4.38
CA THR A 154 8.66 6.65 -3.14
C THR A 154 7.34 5.98 -2.78
N LYS A 155 6.94 6.11 -1.51
CA LYS A 155 5.53 5.99 -1.17
C LYS A 155 4.79 7.29 -1.56
N TYR A 156 3.49 7.19 -1.77
CA TYR A 156 2.59 8.31 -2.03
C TYR A 156 2.67 9.36 -0.91
N ASN A 157 2.44 10.62 -1.27
CA ASN A 157 2.22 11.72 -0.32
C ASN A 157 1.07 12.64 -0.76
N PRO A 158 -0.05 12.75 -0.02
CA PRO A 158 -0.44 11.83 1.06
C PRO A 158 -0.80 10.46 0.49
N SER A 159 -0.92 9.45 1.35
CA SER A 159 -1.34 8.09 0.95
C SER A 159 -2.77 8.07 0.41
N ARG A 160 -3.09 7.06 -0.42
CA ARG A 160 -4.46 6.77 -0.84
C ARG A 160 -5.33 6.38 0.35
N THR A 161 -6.62 6.65 0.23
CA THR A 161 -7.68 6.22 1.15
C THR A 161 -8.27 4.86 0.76
N PHE A 162 -8.17 4.48 -0.51
CA PHE A 162 -8.69 3.25 -1.08
C PHE A 162 -7.65 2.57 -1.99
N THR A 163 -7.54 1.25 -1.87
CA THR A 163 -6.72 0.37 -2.70
C THR A 163 -7.46 -0.98 -2.75
N PRO A 164 -7.71 -1.57 -3.92
CA PRO A 164 -8.42 -2.85 -4.03
C PRO A 164 -7.70 -4.00 -3.33
N ASN A 165 -8.46 -5.01 -2.90
CA ASN A 165 -7.91 -6.26 -2.40
C ASN A 165 -7.10 -6.97 -3.51
N GLY A 166 -5.98 -7.59 -3.13
CA GLY A 166 -5.05 -8.29 -4.00
C GLY A 166 -4.08 -7.39 -4.75
N THR A 167 -4.24 -6.06 -4.69
CA THR A 167 -3.33 -5.15 -5.40
C THR A 167 -1.90 -5.35 -4.92
N VAL A 168 -0.97 -5.40 -5.86
CA VAL A 168 0.48 -5.49 -5.63
C VAL A 168 1.07 -4.10 -5.76
N GLY A 169 1.92 -3.72 -4.81
CA GLY A 169 2.55 -2.41 -4.79
C GLY A 169 4.05 -2.45 -4.51
N ILE A 170 4.77 -1.43 -4.99
CA ILE A 170 6.20 -1.20 -4.77
C ILE A 170 6.41 0.12 -4.00
N GLY A 171 7.10 0.07 -2.87
CA GLY A 171 7.30 1.19 -1.95
C GLY A 171 8.78 1.37 -1.65
N GLY A 172 9.46 2.18 -2.46
CA GLY A 172 10.93 2.10 -2.54
C GLY A 172 11.32 0.72 -3.08
N SER A 173 12.21 0.02 -2.40
CA SER A 173 12.66 -1.32 -2.80
C SER A 173 11.81 -2.48 -2.24
N TYR A 174 10.71 -2.18 -1.55
CA TYR A 174 9.84 -3.18 -0.94
C TYR A 174 8.61 -3.44 -1.79
N MET A 175 8.11 -4.67 -1.75
CA MET A 175 6.86 -5.11 -2.34
C MET A 175 5.82 -5.37 -1.26
N CYS A 176 4.56 -5.05 -1.52
CA CYS A 176 3.43 -5.48 -0.71
C CYS A 176 2.29 -6.06 -1.56
N ILE A 177 1.43 -6.83 -0.90
CA ILE A 177 0.13 -7.28 -1.42
C ILE A 177 -0.92 -6.76 -0.44
N TYR A 178 -1.86 -5.94 -0.92
CA TYR A 178 -2.98 -5.45 -0.12
C TYR A 178 -3.99 -6.58 0.08
N THR A 179 -4.31 -6.93 1.33
CA THR A 179 -5.13 -8.12 1.66
C THR A 179 -6.59 -7.83 1.98
N MET A 180 -6.97 -6.56 1.86
CA MET A 180 -8.33 -6.06 1.92
C MET A 180 -8.42 -4.73 1.18
N GLU A 181 -9.63 -4.25 0.93
CA GLU A 181 -9.81 -2.86 0.53
C GLU A 181 -9.31 -1.93 1.65
N SER A 182 -8.27 -1.14 1.38
CA SER A 182 -7.61 -0.35 2.43
C SER A 182 -6.92 0.91 1.92
N PRO A 183 -6.59 1.84 2.83
CA PRO A 183 -5.58 2.88 2.55
C PRO A 183 -4.25 2.27 2.12
N GLY A 184 -3.47 3.03 1.34
CA GLY A 184 -2.21 2.51 0.79
C GLY A 184 -1.27 3.60 0.30
N GLY A 185 0.04 3.38 0.52
CA GLY A 185 1.08 4.31 0.10
C GLY A 185 2.01 3.79 -0.99
N TYR A 186 1.95 2.50 -1.35
CA TYR A 186 2.88 1.92 -2.33
C TYR A 186 2.47 2.32 -3.76
N GLN A 187 3.43 2.39 -4.68
CA GLN A 187 3.20 2.55 -6.11
C GLN A 187 2.52 1.30 -6.66
N LEU A 188 1.39 1.43 -7.35
CA LEU A 188 0.58 0.29 -7.77
C LEU A 188 1.09 -0.30 -9.09
N VAL A 189 1.25 -1.62 -9.17
CA VAL A 189 1.84 -2.30 -10.34
C VAL A 189 0.98 -3.41 -10.94
N GLY A 190 0.02 -3.95 -10.19
CA GLY A 190 -0.89 -4.99 -10.68
C GLY A 190 -1.72 -5.59 -9.55
N ARG A 191 -2.33 -6.76 -9.79
CA ARG A 191 -3.17 -7.45 -8.81
C ARG A 191 -3.00 -8.95 -8.85
N THR A 192 -3.01 -9.55 -7.67
CA THR A 192 -3.02 -11.00 -7.43
C THR A 192 -4.31 -11.42 -6.73
N VAL A 193 -4.45 -12.71 -6.44
CA VAL A 193 -5.57 -13.27 -5.67
C VAL A 193 -5.50 -12.84 -4.19
N PRO A 194 -6.63 -12.82 -3.45
CA PRO A 194 -6.63 -12.55 -2.02
C PRO A 194 -5.76 -13.58 -1.27
N ILE A 195 -4.82 -13.10 -0.44
CA ILE A 195 -3.93 -13.95 0.37
C ILE A 195 -4.27 -13.96 1.86
N TRP A 196 -5.42 -13.39 2.21
CA TRP A 196 -6.03 -13.49 3.54
C TRP A 196 -7.35 -14.26 3.44
N ASP A 197 -7.35 -15.48 3.93
CA ASP A 197 -8.51 -16.36 3.96
C ASP A 197 -9.24 -16.21 5.30
N LYS A 198 -10.13 -15.21 5.36
CA LYS A 198 -10.92 -14.88 6.55
C LYS A 198 -11.67 -16.07 7.15
N LEU A 199 -12.15 -16.99 6.30
CA LEU A 199 -12.98 -18.12 6.70
C LEU A 199 -12.20 -19.44 6.73
N THR A 200 -10.91 -19.42 6.40
CA THR A 200 -10.01 -20.58 6.37
C THR A 200 -10.60 -21.75 5.55
N LEU A 201 -11.20 -21.42 4.40
CA LEU A 201 -11.82 -22.38 3.48
C LEU A 201 -10.81 -23.07 2.56
N GLY A 202 -9.72 -22.39 2.22
CA GLY A 202 -8.70 -22.88 1.31
C GLY A 202 -7.84 -23.98 1.92
N SER A 203 -7.36 -24.87 1.06
CA SER A 203 -6.42 -25.94 1.46
C SER A 203 -5.13 -25.40 2.09
N HIS A 204 -4.69 -24.21 1.67
CA HIS A 204 -3.53 -23.51 2.22
C HIS A 204 -3.71 -23.04 3.68
N SER A 205 -4.95 -22.99 4.18
CA SER A 205 -5.31 -22.58 5.55
C SER A 205 -5.54 -23.75 6.51
N ALA A 206 -5.07 -24.96 6.18
CA ALA A 206 -5.25 -26.19 6.96
C ALA A 206 -4.81 -26.11 8.45
N SER A 207 -4.07 -25.07 8.86
CA SER A 207 -3.70 -24.80 10.26
C SER A 207 -4.63 -23.81 10.99
N ALA A 208 -5.84 -23.57 10.47
CA ALA A 208 -6.83 -22.61 10.99
C ALA A 208 -6.29 -21.17 11.15
N LYS A 209 -5.33 -20.79 10.30
CA LYS A 209 -4.77 -19.43 10.25
C LYS A 209 -5.21 -18.74 8.96
N PRO A 210 -5.73 -17.51 9.04
CA PRO A 210 -6.23 -16.79 7.86
C PRO A 210 -5.11 -16.15 7.01
N TRP A 211 -3.91 -15.93 7.54
CA TRP A 211 -2.79 -15.41 6.76
C TRP A 211 -2.06 -16.53 6.01
N LEU A 212 -1.90 -16.37 4.69
CA LEU A 212 -1.16 -17.33 3.86
C LEU A 212 0.35 -17.29 4.12
N LEU A 213 0.92 -16.08 4.29
CA LEU A 213 2.37 -15.85 4.31
C LEU A 213 2.91 -15.79 5.73
N ASN A 214 4.14 -16.26 5.91
CA ASN A 214 4.97 -16.07 7.09
C ASN A 214 6.25 -15.33 6.69
N PRO A 215 6.88 -14.58 7.60
CA PRO A 215 8.17 -14.00 7.27
C PRO A 215 9.22 -15.07 7.00
N PHE A 216 10.14 -14.73 6.11
CA PHE A 216 11.07 -15.58 5.38
C PHE A 216 10.48 -16.46 4.27
N ASP A 217 9.15 -16.51 4.09
CA ASP A 217 8.62 -17.04 2.83
C ASP A 217 9.08 -16.19 1.64
N GLN A 218 9.10 -16.81 0.46
CA GLN A 218 9.44 -16.19 -0.80
C GLN A 218 8.20 -16.15 -1.69
N VAL A 219 7.83 -14.97 -2.19
CA VAL A 219 6.76 -14.80 -3.18
C VAL A 219 7.38 -14.68 -4.56
N GLU A 220 6.84 -15.44 -5.52
CA GLU A 220 7.13 -15.33 -6.95
C GLU A 220 5.82 -15.10 -7.70
N PHE A 221 5.80 -14.17 -8.65
CA PHE A 221 4.62 -13.95 -9.49
C PHE A 221 4.77 -14.60 -10.85
N TYR A 222 3.68 -15.11 -11.40
CA TYR A 222 3.61 -15.54 -12.80
C TYR A 222 2.52 -14.76 -13.56
N PRO A 223 2.74 -14.48 -14.87
CA PRO A 223 1.85 -13.64 -15.64
C PRO A 223 0.55 -14.35 -15.97
N VAL A 224 -0.56 -13.62 -15.78
CA VAL A 224 -1.91 -14.02 -16.21
C VAL A 224 -2.68 -12.78 -16.68
N SER A 225 -3.77 -12.99 -17.41
CA SER A 225 -4.69 -11.93 -17.80
C SER A 225 -5.57 -11.46 -16.65
N GLU A 226 -6.17 -10.27 -16.79
CA GLU A 226 -7.14 -9.74 -15.82
C GLU A 226 -8.36 -10.67 -15.65
N ALA A 227 -8.87 -11.22 -16.75
CA ALA A 227 -9.98 -12.19 -16.71
C ALA A 227 -9.63 -13.47 -15.94
N GLU A 228 -8.37 -13.92 -16.03
CA GLU A 228 -7.89 -15.07 -15.24
C GLU A 228 -7.77 -14.72 -13.76
N ILE A 229 -7.26 -13.53 -13.40
CA ILE A 229 -7.20 -13.10 -12.00
C ILE A 229 -8.59 -12.98 -11.38
N ASP A 230 -9.57 -12.45 -12.10
CA ASP A 230 -10.95 -12.37 -11.59
C ASP A 230 -11.51 -13.77 -11.33
N LYS A 231 -11.32 -14.71 -12.27
CA LYS A 231 -11.71 -16.11 -12.07
C LYS A 231 -10.99 -16.77 -10.88
N PHE A 232 -9.67 -16.57 -10.75
CA PHE A 232 -8.90 -17.15 -9.66
C PHE A 232 -9.26 -16.52 -8.31
N THR A 233 -9.65 -15.25 -8.30
CA THR A 233 -10.15 -14.56 -7.10
C THR A 233 -11.44 -15.23 -6.61
N GLU A 234 -12.42 -15.45 -7.49
CA GLU A 234 -13.66 -16.16 -7.15
C GLU A 234 -13.38 -17.57 -6.62
N GLN A 235 -12.45 -18.30 -7.25
CA GLN A 235 -12.04 -19.63 -6.79
C GLN A 235 -11.34 -19.59 -5.43
N MET A 236 -10.50 -18.59 -5.17
CA MET A 236 -9.80 -18.43 -3.90
C MET A 236 -10.79 -18.16 -2.76
N GLU A 237 -11.76 -17.27 -2.98
CA GLU A 237 -12.82 -16.94 -2.01
C GLU A 237 -13.75 -18.12 -1.72
N ALA A 238 -13.96 -19.00 -2.70
CA ALA A 238 -14.72 -20.24 -2.55
C ALA A 238 -13.90 -21.42 -1.97
N GLY A 239 -12.60 -21.25 -1.73
CA GLY A 239 -11.71 -22.32 -1.25
C GLY A 239 -11.40 -23.39 -2.30
N HIS A 240 -11.51 -23.07 -3.59
CA HIS A 240 -11.31 -23.97 -4.73
C HIS A 240 -10.03 -23.70 -5.52
N PHE A 241 -9.32 -22.61 -5.21
CA PHE A 241 -8.02 -22.31 -5.81
C PHE A 241 -6.90 -22.95 -4.98
N GLU A 242 -6.08 -23.78 -5.64
CA GLU A 242 -4.89 -24.37 -5.03
C GLU A 242 -3.68 -23.46 -5.28
N VAL A 243 -3.12 -22.92 -4.19
CA VAL A 243 -1.89 -22.13 -4.25
C VAL A 243 -0.70 -23.08 -4.41
N ASP A 244 0.18 -22.81 -5.37
CA ASP A 244 1.44 -23.54 -5.52
C ASP A 244 2.42 -23.11 -4.41
N ILE A 245 2.63 -24.02 -3.46
CA ILE A 245 3.48 -23.86 -2.29
C ILE A 245 4.55 -24.94 -2.32
N VAL A 246 5.82 -24.53 -2.34
CA VAL A 246 6.96 -25.44 -2.26
C VAL A 246 7.68 -25.24 -0.93
N ASP A 247 7.71 -26.27 -0.09
CA ASP A 247 8.52 -26.27 1.12
C ASP A 247 10.01 -26.24 0.76
N SER A 248 10.75 -25.31 1.37
CA SER A 248 12.17 -25.11 1.13
C SER A 248 12.86 -24.53 2.37
N VAL A 249 14.15 -24.27 2.24
CA VAL A 249 15.01 -23.65 3.24
C VAL A 249 15.76 -22.50 2.58
N PHE A 250 15.69 -21.31 3.17
CA PHE A 250 16.59 -20.23 2.77
C PHE A 250 17.91 -20.42 3.49
N ASP A 251 18.97 -20.61 2.70
CA ASP A 251 20.34 -20.77 3.18
C ASP A 251 21.12 -19.48 2.91
N HIS A 252 21.44 -18.73 3.98
CA HIS A 252 22.14 -17.46 3.85
C HIS A 252 23.58 -17.63 3.33
N GLU A 253 24.24 -18.76 3.62
CA GLU A 253 25.59 -19.02 3.08
C GLU A 253 25.54 -19.17 1.56
N GLN A 254 24.57 -19.93 1.06
CA GLN A 254 24.35 -20.09 -0.38
C GLN A 254 23.97 -18.77 -1.05
N TYR A 255 23.11 -17.97 -0.42
CA TYR A 255 22.75 -16.64 -0.92
C TYR A 255 23.97 -15.72 -1.00
N MET A 256 24.83 -15.70 0.02
CA MET A 256 26.03 -14.87 0.01
C MET A 256 27.05 -15.33 -1.04
N HIS A 257 27.17 -16.63 -1.30
CA HIS A 257 27.97 -17.13 -2.42
C HIS A 257 27.42 -16.62 -3.76
N TRP A 258 26.11 -16.70 -3.98
CA TRP A 258 25.47 -16.18 -5.18
C TRP A 258 25.68 -14.66 -5.33
N VAL A 259 25.58 -13.89 -4.24
CA VAL A 259 25.87 -12.44 -4.26
C VAL A 259 27.31 -12.18 -4.68
N GLN A 260 28.26 -12.95 -4.14
CA GLN A 260 29.68 -12.81 -4.48
C GLN A 260 29.97 -13.17 -5.94
N GLU A 261 29.35 -14.22 -6.48
CA GLU A 261 29.47 -14.62 -7.89
C GLU A 261 28.89 -13.57 -8.85
N ASN A 262 27.93 -12.75 -8.39
CA ASN A 262 27.26 -11.73 -9.17
C ASN A 262 27.69 -10.29 -8.78
N SER A 263 28.74 -10.13 -7.97
CA SER A 263 29.05 -8.85 -7.32
C SER A 263 29.27 -7.71 -8.32
N ALA A 264 30.01 -7.97 -9.41
CA ALA A 264 30.28 -6.95 -10.43
C ALA A 264 28.99 -6.42 -11.08
N SER A 265 28.03 -7.30 -11.39
CA SER A 265 26.74 -6.89 -11.98
C SER A 265 25.85 -6.16 -10.96
N ILE A 266 25.90 -6.57 -9.69
CA ILE A 266 25.19 -5.90 -8.59
C ILE A 266 25.75 -4.50 -8.33
N GLU A 267 27.08 -4.36 -8.32
CA GLU A 267 27.78 -3.08 -8.15
C GLU A 267 27.47 -2.12 -9.30
N GLU A 268 27.56 -2.59 -10.55
CA GLU A 268 27.22 -1.78 -11.73
C GLU A 268 25.76 -1.26 -11.67
N PHE A 269 24.82 -2.11 -11.25
CA PHE A 269 23.43 -1.70 -11.07
C PHE A 269 23.29 -0.65 -9.96
N HIS A 270 23.97 -0.84 -8.84
CA HIS A 270 23.91 0.07 -7.71
C HIS A 270 24.50 1.44 -8.04
N GLU A 271 25.64 1.47 -8.74
CA GLU A 271 26.27 2.74 -9.19
C GLU A 271 25.31 3.56 -10.06
N LYS A 272 24.56 2.90 -10.97
CA LYS A 272 23.55 3.54 -11.84
C LYS A 272 22.35 4.13 -11.08
N GLN A 273 22.07 3.67 -9.86
CA GLN A 273 21.00 4.19 -9.00
C GLN A 273 21.48 5.32 -8.06
N THR A 274 22.78 5.51 -7.90
CA THR A 274 23.35 6.52 -6.99
C THR A 274 23.71 7.84 -7.70
N GLY A 275 24.00 8.88 -6.92
CA GLY A 275 24.47 10.17 -7.44
C GLY A 275 23.33 11.07 -7.96
N GLU A 276 23.56 11.70 -9.11
CA GLU A 276 22.72 12.79 -9.64
C GLU A 276 21.24 12.39 -9.81
N LYS A 277 20.94 11.17 -10.27
CA LYS A 277 19.55 10.69 -10.43
C LYS A 277 18.78 10.63 -9.12
N LEU A 278 19.42 10.18 -8.04
CA LEU A 278 18.80 10.11 -6.73
C LEU A 278 18.57 11.51 -6.14
N GLU A 279 19.51 12.44 -6.39
CA GLU A 279 19.36 13.84 -5.99
C GLU A 279 18.23 14.54 -6.75
N GLU A 280 18.15 14.35 -8.07
CA GLU A 280 17.06 14.85 -8.91
C GLU A 280 15.71 14.30 -8.46
N PHE A 281 15.63 13.00 -8.21
CA PHE A 281 14.45 12.35 -7.65
C PHE A 281 14.01 12.97 -6.32
N ASN A 282 14.92 13.12 -5.37
CA ASN A 282 14.61 13.71 -4.06
C ASN A 282 14.13 15.15 -4.19
N LYS A 283 14.75 15.93 -5.08
CA LYS A 283 14.36 17.32 -5.36
C LYS A 283 12.97 17.41 -5.96
N LEU A 284 12.66 16.55 -6.93
CA LEU A 284 11.35 16.47 -7.59
C LEU A 284 10.23 16.20 -6.57
N ILE A 285 10.45 15.24 -5.66
CA ILE A 285 9.50 14.91 -4.59
C ILE A 285 9.35 16.09 -3.61
N GLN A 286 10.44 16.75 -3.22
CA GLN A 286 10.41 17.90 -2.32
C GLN A 286 9.62 19.09 -2.90
N VAL A 287 9.90 19.45 -4.16
CA VAL A 287 9.20 20.55 -4.85
C VAL A 287 7.71 20.27 -4.91
N SER A 288 7.34 19.08 -5.38
CA SER A 288 5.93 18.73 -5.51
C SER A 288 5.22 18.72 -4.14
N ASN A 289 5.89 18.30 -3.07
CA ASN A 289 5.31 18.37 -1.73
C ASN A 289 5.12 19.80 -1.22
N ALA A 290 6.03 20.72 -1.55
CA ALA A 290 5.89 22.13 -1.21
C ALA A 290 4.70 22.79 -1.94
N GLU A 291 4.50 22.46 -3.22
CA GLU A 291 3.37 22.93 -4.02
C GLU A 291 2.02 22.44 -3.44
N LEU A 292 1.96 21.17 -3.00
CA LEU A 292 0.79 20.62 -2.32
C LEU A 292 0.43 21.40 -1.05
N GLU A 293 1.42 21.76 -0.23
CA GLU A 293 1.19 22.54 1.00
C GLU A 293 0.72 23.97 0.71
N ALA A 294 1.23 24.60 -0.35
CA ALA A 294 0.83 25.93 -0.76
C ALA A 294 -0.62 25.98 -1.33
N GLY A 295 -1.09 24.88 -1.92
CA GLY A 295 -2.41 24.78 -2.56
C GLY A 295 -3.61 24.52 -1.65
N LYS A 296 -3.45 24.50 -0.32
CA LYS A 296 -4.54 24.18 0.63
C LYS A 296 -5.57 25.30 0.87
N ALA A 297 -5.44 26.46 0.23
CA ALA A 297 -6.42 27.54 0.35
C ALA A 297 -7.60 27.29 -0.62
N GLY A 298 -8.80 27.06 -0.07
CA GLY A 298 -10.03 26.89 -0.86
C GLY A 298 -10.52 28.19 -1.50
N PRO A 299 -11.32 28.12 -2.58
CA PRO A 299 -11.92 29.30 -3.18
C PRO A 299 -12.94 29.94 -2.23
N ALA A 300 -12.86 31.25 -2.04
CA ALA A 300 -13.90 32.00 -1.34
C ALA A 300 -15.13 32.12 -2.26
N LEU A 301 -16.31 31.73 -1.75
CA LEU A 301 -17.58 32.02 -2.42
C LEU A 301 -17.74 33.55 -2.53
N SER A 302 -18.00 34.06 -3.72
CA SER A 302 -18.30 35.48 -3.92
C SER A 302 -19.68 35.79 -3.31
N GLU A 303 -19.73 36.76 -2.38
CA GLU A 303 -20.95 37.21 -1.67
C GLU A 303 -22.04 37.82 -2.58
N ASP A 304 -21.79 37.97 -3.89
CA ASP A 304 -22.60 38.78 -4.80
C ASP A 304 -23.65 38.00 -5.64
N GLU A 305 -23.78 36.68 -5.51
CA GLU A 305 -24.77 35.92 -6.28
C GLU A 305 -26.14 35.88 -5.59
N LYS A 306 -27.17 36.36 -6.29
CA LYS A 306 -28.57 36.34 -5.83
C LYS A 306 -29.34 35.20 -6.51
N PHE A 307 -29.96 34.34 -5.72
CA PHE A 307 -30.89 33.30 -6.17
C PHE A 307 -32.35 33.74 -5.94
N SER A 308 -33.32 33.04 -6.51
CA SER A 308 -34.73 33.34 -6.25
C SER A 308 -35.12 33.08 -4.79
N ASP A 309 -36.20 33.72 -4.32
CA ASP A 309 -36.69 33.56 -2.94
C ASP A 309 -37.16 32.12 -2.62
N ASP A 310 -37.48 31.34 -3.65
CA ASP A 310 -37.92 29.94 -3.54
C ASP A 310 -36.77 28.93 -3.67
N ALA A 311 -35.54 29.40 -3.89
CA ALA A 311 -34.36 28.58 -4.03
C ALA A 311 -33.99 27.88 -2.73
N GLU A 312 -33.71 26.58 -2.81
CA GLU A 312 -33.21 25.76 -1.72
C GLU A 312 -31.68 25.67 -1.79
N MET A 313 -31.03 26.11 -0.71
CA MET A 313 -29.59 26.01 -0.53
C MET A 313 -29.23 24.68 0.13
N VAL A 314 -28.50 23.83 -0.58
CA VAL A 314 -28.02 22.55 -0.05
C VAL A 314 -26.59 22.71 0.45
N TYR A 315 -26.37 22.39 1.73
CA TYR A 315 -25.08 22.54 2.40
C TYR A 315 -24.39 21.18 2.64
N SER A 316 -23.06 21.15 2.69
CA SER A 316 -22.32 19.94 3.07
C SER A 316 -22.41 19.70 4.58
N GLU A 317 -22.68 18.46 5.00
CA GLU A 317 -22.58 18.06 6.42
C GLU A 317 -21.14 17.70 6.82
N TYR A 318 -20.23 17.56 5.85
CA TYR A 318 -18.89 17.04 6.06
C TYR A 318 -17.82 18.01 5.55
N SER A 319 -16.73 18.13 6.28
CA SER A 319 -15.49 18.70 5.75
C SER A 319 -14.72 17.63 4.96
N GLY A 320 -14.38 17.93 3.72
CA GLY A 320 -13.71 17.01 2.81
C GLY A 320 -13.31 17.68 1.50
N ARG A 321 -13.04 16.86 0.48
CA ARG A 321 -12.68 17.34 -0.85
C ARG A 321 -13.79 17.01 -1.83
N PHE A 322 -14.24 18.00 -2.61
CA PHE A 322 -15.25 17.77 -3.65
C PHE A 322 -14.68 16.82 -4.71
N TRP A 323 -15.36 15.69 -4.94
CA TRP A 323 -14.95 14.72 -5.95
C TRP A 323 -15.65 14.98 -7.27
N LYS A 324 -16.96 14.76 -7.34
CA LYS A 324 -17.70 14.83 -8.60
C LYS A 324 -19.16 15.17 -8.39
N PRO A 325 -19.79 15.84 -9.38
CA PRO A 325 -21.24 15.95 -9.42
C PRO A 325 -21.87 14.60 -9.81
N LEU A 326 -23.09 14.36 -9.34
CA LEU A 326 -23.98 13.27 -9.75
C LEU A 326 -25.12 13.76 -10.66
N VAL A 327 -25.25 15.07 -10.81
CA VAL A 327 -26.26 15.78 -11.61
C VAL A 327 -25.62 16.94 -12.34
N GLU A 328 -26.24 17.41 -13.42
CA GLU A 328 -25.81 18.61 -14.14
C GLU A 328 -26.69 19.82 -13.81
N VAL A 329 -26.15 21.02 -14.05
CA VAL A 329 -26.97 22.24 -13.98
C VAL A 329 -28.07 22.13 -15.03
N ASN A 330 -29.30 22.42 -14.63
CA ASN A 330 -30.58 22.24 -15.31
C ASN A 330 -31.28 20.89 -15.15
N ASP A 331 -30.67 19.90 -14.47
CA ASP A 331 -31.36 18.64 -14.18
C ASP A 331 -32.51 18.85 -13.18
N THR A 332 -33.58 18.06 -13.35
CA THR A 332 -34.66 17.99 -12.36
C THR A 332 -34.41 16.84 -11.40
N VAL A 333 -34.38 17.13 -10.10
CA VAL A 333 -34.06 16.20 -9.02
C VAL A 333 -35.25 15.97 -8.09
N LYS A 334 -35.28 14.80 -7.46
CA LYS A 334 -36.25 14.44 -6.42
C LYS A 334 -35.62 14.58 -5.04
N VAL A 335 -36.46 14.76 -4.00
CA VAL A 335 -36.01 14.69 -2.60
C VAL A 335 -35.27 13.37 -2.35
N GLY A 336 -34.10 13.45 -1.73
CA GLY A 336 -33.22 12.31 -1.44
C GLY A 336 -32.34 11.85 -2.61
N GLN A 337 -32.48 12.43 -3.80
CA GLN A 337 -31.58 12.13 -4.92
C GLN A 337 -30.19 12.71 -4.65
N GLY A 338 -29.14 11.91 -4.87
CA GLY A 338 -27.75 12.37 -4.75
C GLY A 338 -27.42 13.48 -5.75
N LEU A 339 -26.73 14.52 -5.29
CA LEU A 339 -26.37 15.69 -6.08
C LEU A 339 -24.88 15.74 -6.37
N ILE A 340 -24.06 15.58 -5.35
CA ILE A 340 -22.60 15.64 -5.44
C ILE A 340 -21.98 14.59 -4.52
N VAL A 341 -20.69 14.30 -4.74
CA VAL A 341 -19.88 13.45 -3.88
C VAL A 341 -18.73 14.26 -3.29
N VAL A 342 -18.59 14.20 -1.98
CA VAL A 342 -17.43 14.71 -1.22
C VAL A 342 -16.64 13.51 -0.68
N GLU A 343 -15.34 13.47 -0.88
CA GLU A 343 -14.49 12.52 -0.15
C GLU A 343 -14.19 13.10 1.24
N ALA A 344 -14.77 12.48 2.26
CA ALA A 344 -14.56 12.85 3.66
C ALA A 344 -14.36 11.60 4.49
N MET A 345 -13.47 11.68 5.50
CA MET A 345 -13.19 10.56 6.41
C MET A 345 -12.86 9.24 5.67
N LYS A 346 -12.11 9.35 4.56
CA LYS A 346 -11.71 8.22 3.69
C LYS A 346 -12.85 7.47 3.02
N THR A 347 -14.03 8.08 2.94
CA THR A 347 -15.25 7.46 2.43
C THR A 347 -15.95 8.40 1.45
N GLU A 348 -16.74 7.84 0.55
CA GLU A 348 -17.59 8.58 -0.39
C GLU A 348 -18.84 9.09 0.33
N MET A 349 -18.98 10.41 0.46
CA MET A 349 -20.15 11.05 1.05
C MET A 349 -21.02 11.66 -0.04
N VAL A 350 -22.23 11.14 -0.21
CA VAL A 350 -23.21 11.69 -1.14
C VAL A 350 -24.01 12.78 -0.43
N VAL A 351 -23.96 14.02 -0.93
CA VAL A 351 -24.87 15.08 -0.50
C VAL A 351 -26.14 14.99 -1.35
N ALA A 352 -27.29 14.90 -0.71
CA ALA A 352 -28.58 14.64 -1.37
C ALA A 352 -29.50 15.87 -1.38
N ALA A 353 -30.44 15.90 -2.31
CA ALA A 353 -31.43 16.97 -2.43
C ALA A 353 -32.42 16.97 -1.27
N THR A 354 -32.53 18.10 -0.57
CA THR A 354 -33.53 18.33 0.49
C THR A 354 -34.92 18.64 -0.09
N LYS A 355 -34.97 19.19 -1.31
CA LYS A 355 -36.19 19.56 -2.04
C LYS A 355 -36.14 19.04 -3.47
N ALA A 356 -37.30 18.72 -4.05
CA ALA A 356 -37.41 18.45 -5.48
C ALA A 356 -37.45 19.76 -6.26
N GLY A 357 -36.78 19.81 -7.41
CA GLY A 357 -36.69 21.02 -8.22
C GLY A 357 -35.62 20.88 -9.30
N LYS A 358 -35.23 22.00 -9.89
CA LYS A 358 -34.22 22.09 -10.94
C LYS A 358 -32.89 22.57 -10.35
N VAL A 359 -31.80 21.88 -10.64
CA VAL A 359 -30.46 22.29 -10.21
C VAL A 359 -30.06 23.55 -10.97
N VAL A 360 -29.78 24.65 -10.26
CA VAL A 360 -29.40 25.92 -10.90
C VAL A 360 -27.92 26.26 -10.71
N LYS A 361 -27.27 25.71 -9.68
CA LYS A 361 -25.84 25.88 -9.45
C LYS A 361 -25.22 24.70 -8.71
N ILE A 362 -23.99 24.37 -9.08
CA ILE A 362 -23.07 23.52 -8.31
C ILE A 362 -21.86 24.40 -7.98
N CYS A 363 -21.57 24.57 -6.69
CA CYS A 363 -20.69 25.64 -6.20
C CYS A 363 -19.20 25.31 -6.28
N HIS A 364 -18.85 24.03 -6.37
CA HIS A 364 -17.48 23.53 -6.29
C HIS A 364 -17.12 22.72 -7.53
N LYS A 365 -15.82 22.63 -7.79
CA LYS A 365 -15.21 21.80 -8.83
C LYS A 365 -14.42 20.67 -8.19
N ASN A 366 -14.09 19.66 -8.99
CA ASN A 366 -13.22 18.57 -8.54
C ASN A 366 -11.93 19.13 -7.91
N GLY A 367 -11.65 18.69 -6.69
CA GLY A 367 -10.45 19.04 -5.95
C GLY A 367 -10.59 20.23 -4.99
N ASP A 368 -11.71 20.95 -5.03
CA ASP A 368 -11.99 22.03 -4.08
C ASP A 368 -12.17 21.47 -2.67
N MET A 369 -11.65 22.19 -1.67
CA MET A 369 -11.96 21.91 -0.27
C MET A 369 -13.38 22.39 0.04
N VAL A 370 -14.14 21.54 0.71
CA VAL A 370 -15.50 21.82 1.17
C VAL A 370 -15.51 21.66 2.69
N ASP A 371 -15.90 22.68 3.43
CA ASP A 371 -16.10 22.60 4.86
C ASP A 371 -17.53 22.21 5.23
N ALA A 372 -17.69 21.63 6.42
CA ALA A 372 -19.02 21.39 6.96
C ALA A 372 -19.77 22.73 7.14
N GLY A 373 -20.95 22.81 6.54
CA GLY A 373 -21.76 24.04 6.46
C GLY A 373 -21.57 24.84 5.17
N ASP A 374 -20.65 24.47 4.27
CA ASP A 374 -20.49 25.16 2.99
C ASP A 374 -21.66 24.90 2.06
N LEU A 375 -22.08 25.94 1.33
CA LEU A 375 -23.07 25.82 0.26
C LEU A 375 -22.47 25.02 -0.91
N VAL A 376 -23.14 23.95 -1.31
CA VAL A 376 -22.63 23.05 -2.37
C VAL A 376 -23.49 23.02 -3.63
N VAL A 377 -24.82 23.11 -3.51
CA VAL A 377 -25.75 23.08 -4.63
C VAL A 377 -26.93 24.00 -4.34
N VAL A 378 -27.50 24.61 -5.38
CA VAL A 378 -28.74 25.39 -5.31
C VAL A 378 -29.80 24.75 -6.21
N ILE A 379 -31.01 24.58 -5.69
CA ILE A 379 -32.16 23.95 -6.36
C ILE A 379 -33.33 24.95 -6.40
N GLU A 380 -33.98 25.11 -7.55
CA GLU A 380 -35.20 25.94 -7.72
C GLU A 380 -36.44 25.12 -8.09
#